data_AF-Q95V94-F1
#
_entry.id   AF-Q95V94-F1
#
_cell.length_a   1.000
_cell.length_b   1.000
_cell.length_c   1.000
_cell.angle_alpha   90.00
_cell.angle_beta   90.00
_cell.angle_gamma   90.00
#
_symmetry.space_group_name_H-M   'P 1'
#
loop_
_entity.id
_entity.type
_entity.pdbx_description
1 polymer ?
#
loop_
_entity_poly.entity_id
_entity_poly.type
_entity_poly.pdbx_seq_one_letter_code
_entity_poly.pdbx_strand_id
1 'polypeptide(L)'
;MFRKVFSVALVTCGLLVIVQAAKKVEQCEKRIPDSLKPKLCQIRQYQLLEGADMEKHIDCVMRALGFVHPDGSGNYHALIEPLNAIDKDRKHGFNLETCGGNRDKLPKRKRAYAFYKCMLKSTSADSFKKAFDLKELVNAGKLSATAKYSPQVDTLMAQIDGMICK
;
A
#
# COMPACT_ATOMS: atom_id res chain seq x y z
N MET A 1 63.95 23.63 -2.85
CA MET A 1 62.90 24.53 -2.34
C MET A 1 61.60 24.27 -3.13
N PHE A 2 60.88 23.20 -2.83
CA PHE A 2 59.62 22.84 -3.52
C PHE A 2 58.60 22.39 -2.49
N ARG A 3 57.83 23.36 -1.98
CA ARG A 3 56.80 23.18 -0.95
C ARG A 3 55.53 22.66 -1.64
N LYS A 4 55.39 21.34 -1.75
CA LYS A 4 54.21 20.68 -2.33
C LYS A 4 53.05 20.76 -1.32
N VAL A 5 52.18 21.74 -1.52
CA VAL A 5 50.92 21.88 -0.77
C VAL A 5 49.93 20.86 -1.33
N PHE A 6 49.73 19.75 -0.60
CA PHE A 6 48.71 18.76 -0.93
C PHE A 6 47.33 19.33 -0.58
N SER A 7 46.70 19.97 -1.57
CA SER A 7 45.30 20.37 -1.48
C SER A 7 44.43 19.12 -1.65
N VAL A 8 44.12 18.44 -0.54
CA VAL A 8 43.16 17.34 -0.50
C VAL A 8 41.77 17.96 -0.66
N ALA A 9 41.31 18.07 -1.90
CA ALA A 9 39.93 18.43 -2.22
C ALA A 9 39.02 17.25 -1.82
N LEU A 10 38.51 17.32 -0.59
CA LEU A 10 37.51 16.41 -0.06
C LEU A 10 36.19 16.71 -0.80
N VAL A 11 36.00 16.10 -1.97
CA VAL A 11 34.75 16.13 -2.72
C VAL A 11 33.73 15.31 -1.92
N THR A 12 33.08 15.95 -0.96
CA THR A 12 31.88 15.45 -0.30
C THR A 12 30.79 15.32 -1.34
N CYS A 13 30.74 14.16 -1.99
CA CYS A 13 29.69 13.74 -2.89
C CYS A 13 28.40 13.61 -2.07
N GLY A 14 27.70 14.73 -1.91
CA GLY A 14 26.35 14.82 -1.38
C GLY A 14 25.36 14.19 -2.36
N LEU A 15 25.45 12.89 -2.56
CA LEU A 15 24.34 12.10 -3.04
C LEU A 15 23.35 11.98 -1.87
N LEU A 16 22.60 13.07 -1.66
CA LEU A 16 21.28 13.02 -1.05
C LEU A 16 20.40 12.20 -1.99
N VAL A 17 20.61 10.88 -2.00
CA VAL A 17 19.59 9.94 -2.42
C VAL A 17 18.51 10.09 -1.36
N ILE A 18 17.59 11.03 -1.61
CA ILE A 18 16.26 11.00 -1.01
C ILE A 18 15.64 9.71 -1.51
N VAL A 19 16.05 8.60 -0.90
CA VAL A 19 15.32 7.34 -0.91
C VAL A 19 13.96 7.76 -0.39
N GLN A 20 13.00 7.90 -1.30
CA GLN A 20 11.61 8.14 -0.95
C GLN A 20 11.24 6.94 -0.10
N ALA A 21 11.37 7.07 1.22
CA ALA A 21 11.02 6.02 2.16
C ALA A 21 9.58 5.68 1.82
N ALA A 22 9.35 4.47 1.30
CA ALA A 22 8.03 4.01 0.93
C ALA A 22 7.12 4.31 2.12
N LYS A 23 6.09 5.15 1.89
CA LYS A 23 5.20 5.55 2.98
C LYS A 23 4.63 4.25 3.57
N LYS A 24 4.71 4.09 4.89
CA LYS A 24 4.09 2.94 5.57
C LYS A 24 2.60 3.20 5.78
N VAL A 25 1.78 2.15 5.86
CA VAL A 25 0.35 2.26 6.22
C VAL A 25 0.18 3.03 7.54
N GLU A 26 1.03 2.72 8.53
CA GLU A 26 1.10 3.43 9.82
C GLU A 26 1.24 4.95 9.67
N GLN A 27 1.95 5.45 8.65
CA GLN A 27 2.08 6.90 8.42
C GLN A 27 0.79 7.51 7.87
N CYS A 28 0.00 6.75 7.11
CA CYS A 28 -1.32 7.15 6.66
C CYS A 28 -2.31 7.19 7.84
N GLU A 29 -2.22 6.20 8.74
CA GLU A 29 -3.04 6.10 9.95
C GLU A 29 -2.71 7.20 10.97
N LYS A 30 -1.44 7.55 11.17
CA LYS A 30 -1.02 8.70 12.00
C LYS A 30 -1.58 10.05 11.53
N ARG A 31 -1.99 10.13 10.26
CA ARG A 31 -2.56 11.32 9.62
C ARG A 31 -4.04 11.15 9.30
N ILE A 32 -4.69 10.16 9.91
CA ILE A 32 -6.10 9.89 9.65
C ILE A 32 -6.95 11.09 10.12
N PRO A 33 -7.89 11.57 9.28
CA PRO A 33 -8.81 12.65 9.66
C PRO A 33 -9.63 12.31 10.91
N ASP A 34 -9.99 13.32 11.70
CA ASP A 34 -10.77 13.14 12.94
C ASP A 34 -12.12 12.43 12.70
N SER A 35 -12.73 12.66 11.54
CA SER A 35 -13.98 12.00 11.10
C SER A 35 -13.86 10.48 10.97
N LEU A 36 -12.65 9.96 10.77
CA LEU A 36 -12.37 8.54 10.58
C LEU A 36 -11.67 7.88 11.77
N LYS A 37 -11.04 8.65 12.67
CA LYS A 37 -10.45 8.12 13.91
C LYS A 37 -11.37 7.13 14.65
N PRO A 38 -12.65 7.44 14.96
CA PRO A 38 -13.53 6.50 15.65
C PRO A 38 -13.93 5.28 14.79
N LYS A 39 -13.64 5.30 13.49
CA LYS A 39 -13.95 4.23 12.53
C LYS A 39 -12.70 3.49 12.06
N LEU A 40 -11.52 3.79 12.62
CA LEU A 40 -10.26 3.21 12.17
C LEU A 40 -10.29 1.68 12.25
N CYS A 41 -10.85 1.11 13.33
CA CYS A 41 -11.01 -0.34 13.43
C CYS A 41 -11.86 -0.92 12.28
N GLN A 42 -12.99 -0.28 11.95
CA GLN A 42 -13.84 -0.70 10.82
C GLN A 42 -13.07 -0.66 9.48
N ILE A 43 -12.26 0.39 9.29
CA ILE A 43 -11.42 0.56 8.10
C ILE A 43 -10.38 -0.57 7.99
N ARG A 44 -9.71 -0.91 9.11
CA ARG A 44 -8.78 -2.05 9.19
C ARG A 44 -9.45 -3.38 8.88
N GLN A 45 -10.72 -3.54 9.26
CA GLN A 45 -11.55 -4.70 8.93
C GLN A 45 -12.17 -4.64 7.52
N TYR A 46 -11.55 -3.88 6.61
CA TYR A 46 -11.97 -3.74 5.20
C TYR A 46 -13.40 -3.21 4.98
N GLN A 47 -13.99 -2.55 5.98
CA GLN A 47 -15.32 -1.96 5.83
C GLN A 47 -15.27 -0.77 4.87
N LEU A 48 -16.19 -0.76 3.90
CA LEU A 48 -16.31 0.32 2.93
C LEU A 48 -17.14 1.46 3.53
N LEU A 49 -16.50 2.62 3.70
CA LEU A 49 -17.13 3.85 4.16
C LEU A 49 -17.17 4.89 3.04
N GLU A 50 -18.23 5.68 2.95
CA GLU A 50 -18.29 6.74 1.94
C GLU A 50 -17.78 8.08 2.51
N GLY A 51 -17.26 8.94 1.64
CA GLY A 51 -16.81 10.29 1.99
C GLY A 51 -15.38 10.61 1.55
N ALA A 52 -15.09 11.91 1.41
CA ALA A 52 -13.80 12.41 0.91
C ALA A 52 -12.61 12.06 1.81
N ASP A 53 -12.83 12.01 3.13
CA ASP A 53 -11.79 11.60 4.08
C ASP A 53 -11.39 10.13 3.88
N MET A 54 -12.36 9.25 3.60
CA MET A 54 -12.10 7.84 3.32
C MET A 54 -11.40 7.66 1.98
N GLU A 55 -11.86 8.41 0.95
CA GLU A 55 -11.17 8.47 -0.35
C GLU A 55 -9.69 8.83 -0.19
N LYS A 56 -9.40 9.88 0.58
CA LYS A 56 -8.03 10.36 0.84
C LYS A 56 -7.21 9.37 1.67
N HIS A 57 -7.81 8.78 2.69
CA HIS A 57 -7.11 7.82 3.55
C HIS A 57 -6.71 6.57 2.76
N ILE A 58 -7.64 5.96 2.02
CA ILE A 58 -7.35 4.78 1.20
C ILE A 58 -6.40 5.11 0.05
N ASP A 59 -6.48 6.30 -0.56
CA ASP A 59 -5.48 6.73 -1.55
C ASP A 59 -4.06 6.74 -0.94
N CYS A 60 -3.89 7.26 0.28
CA CYS A 60 -2.61 7.20 0.98
C CYS A 60 -2.12 5.76 1.17
N VAL A 61 -3.00 4.88 1.67
CA VAL A 61 -2.67 3.49 1.98
C VAL A 61 -2.34 2.69 0.71
N MET A 62 -3.15 2.80 -0.34
CA MET A 62 -2.91 2.10 -1.61
C MET A 62 -1.60 2.54 -2.27
N ARG A 63 -1.22 3.82 -2.12
CA ARG A 63 0.09 4.33 -2.57
C ARG A 63 1.24 3.81 -1.71
N ALA A 64 1.06 3.78 -0.39
CA ALA A 64 2.01 3.21 0.56
C ALA A 64 2.35 1.75 0.23
N LEU A 65 1.37 0.99 -0.27
CA LEU A 65 1.56 -0.40 -0.69
C LEU A 65 2.09 -0.57 -2.13
N GLY A 66 2.03 0.50 -2.95
CA GLY A 66 2.39 0.45 -4.36
C GLY A 66 1.31 -0.18 -5.26
N PHE A 67 0.09 -0.36 -4.76
CA PHE A 67 -1.04 -0.98 -5.46
C PHE A 67 -1.77 -0.04 -6.42
N VAL A 68 -1.44 1.24 -6.39
CA VAL A 68 -1.90 2.24 -7.36
C VAL A 68 -0.73 3.10 -7.84
N HIS A 69 -0.83 3.60 -9.07
CA HIS A 69 0.11 4.55 -9.65
C HIS A 69 -0.05 5.96 -9.05
N PRO A 70 0.91 6.89 -9.28
CA PRO A 70 0.85 8.28 -8.81
C PRO A 70 -0.45 9.04 -9.14
N ASP A 71 -1.20 8.63 -10.17
CA ASP A 71 -2.49 9.24 -10.53
C ASP A 71 -3.71 8.57 -9.87
N GLY A 72 -3.49 7.49 -9.11
CA GLY A 72 -4.51 6.71 -8.39
C GLY A 72 -5.09 5.54 -9.18
N SER A 73 -4.65 5.30 -10.42
CA SER A 73 -5.05 4.12 -11.20
C SER A 73 -4.47 2.83 -10.60
N GLY A 74 -5.21 1.72 -10.73
CA GLY A 74 -4.79 0.42 -10.19
C GLY A 74 -3.52 -0.10 -10.87
N ASN A 75 -2.57 -0.62 -10.08
CA ASN A 75 -1.31 -1.14 -10.59
C ASN A 75 -1.42 -2.66 -10.81
N TYR A 76 -1.77 -3.05 -12.03
CA TYR A 76 -1.92 -4.46 -12.42
C TYR A 76 -0.67 -5.30 -12.08
N HIS A 77 0.51 -4.81 -12.48
CA HIS A 77 1.77 -5.55 -12.33
C HIS A 77 2.18 -5.73 -10.88
N ALA A 78 1.85 -4.78 -10.00
CA ALA A 78 2.11 -4.92 -8.57
C ALA A 78 1.17 -5.90 -7.87
N LEU A 79 0.07 -6.33 -8.49
CA LEU A 79 -0.97 -7.14 -7.87
C LEU A 79 -1.12 -8.54 -8.47
N ILE A 80 -0.91 -8.72 -9.78
CA ILE A 80 -1.20 -10.01 -10.43
C ILE A 80 -0.40 -11.18 -9.85
N GLU A 81 0.89 -10.98 -9.57
CA GLU A 81 1.73 -12.01 -8.96
C GLU A 81 1.36 -12.26 -7.49
N PRO A 82 1.26 -11.23 -6.62
CA PRO A 82 0.79 -11.44 -5.24
C PRO A 82 -0.56 -12.15 -5.12
N LEU A 83 -1.53 -11.82 -5.98
CA LEU A 83 -2.83 -12.49 -5.99
C LEU A 83 -2.69 -13.97 -6.35
N ASN A 84 -1.97 -14.27 -7.43
CA ASN A 84 -1.74 -15.64 -7.88
C ASN A 84 -0.88 -16.49 -6.93
N ALA A 85 -0.05 -15.84 -6.10
CA ALA A 85 0.71 -16.50 -5.06
C ALA A 85 -0.17 -17.00 -3.90
N ILE A 86 -1.36 -16.41 -3.73
CA ILE A 86 -2.35 -16.82 -2.72
C ILE A 86 -3.30 -17.87 -3.28
N ASP A 87 -3.83 -17.62 -4.47
CA ASP A 87 -4.73 -18.52 -5.18
C ASP A 87 -4.50 -18.34 -6.68
N LYS A 88 -4.06 -19.38 -7.39
CA LYS A 88 -3.70 -19.24 -8.80
C LYS A 88 -4.95 -19.38 -9.67
N ASP A 89 -5.45 -18.26 -10.17
CA ASP A 89 -6.71 -18.22 -10.91
C ASP A 89 -6.73 -17.09 -11.94
N ARG A 90 -7.33 -17.36 -13.11
CA ARG A 90 -7.51 -16.37 -14.19
C ARG A 90 -8.40 -15.19 -13.77
N LYS A 91 -9.28 -15.37 -12.78
CA LYS A 91 -10.14 -14.31 -12.24
C LYS A 91 -9.36 -13.08 -11.78
N HIS A 92 -8.13 -13.26 -11.30
CA HIS A 92 -7.30 -12.14 -10.84
C HIS A 92 -6.97 -11.16 -11.95
N GLY A 93 -6.55 -11.66 -13.12
CA GLY A 93 -6.28 -10.82 -14.29
C GLY A 93 -7.54 -10.07 -14.73
N PHE A 94 -8.66 -10.80 -14.91
CA PHE A 94 -9.93 -10.23 -15.31
C PHE A 94 -10.44 -9.13 -14.35
N ASN A 95 -10.36 -9.37 -13.05
CA ASN A 95 -10.81 -8.42 -12.04
C ASN A 95 -9.90 -7.19 -11.98
N LEU A 96 -8.57 -7.35 -12.10
CA LEU A 96 -7.64 -6.21 -12.14
C LEU A 96 -7.90 -5.31 -13.34
N GLU A 97 -8.10 -5.89 -14.53
CA GLU A 97 -8.43 -5.15 -15.75
C GLU A 97 -9.78 -4.44 -15.61
N THR A 98 -10.82 -5.15 -15.16
CA THR A 98 -12.17 -4.62 -14.97
C THR A 98 -12.20 -3.49 -13.94
N CYS A 99 -11.47 -3.66 -12.83
CA CYS A 99 -11.40 -2.67 -11.76
C CYS A 99 -10.50 -1.48 -12.11
N GLY A 100 -9.48 -1.65 -12.96
CA GLY A 100 -8.66 -0.55 -13.47
C GLY A 100 -9.42 0.31 -14.48
N GLY A 101 -9.83 -0.30 -15.60
CA GLY A 101 -10.34 0.44 -16.75
C GLY A 101 -11.61 1.27 -16.48
N ASN A 102 -12.50 0.78 -15.60
CA ASN A 102 -13.72 1.52 -15.25
C ASN A 102 -13.47 2.76 -14.40
N ARG A 103 -12.29 2.91 -13.80
CA ARG A 103 -12.01 3.92 -12.77
C ARG A 103 -11.11 5.04 -13.26
N ASP A 104 -10.41 4.85 -14.38
CA ASP A 104 -9.56 5.90 -14.98
C ASP A 104 -10.37 7.12 -15.44
N LYS A 105 -11.69 6.98 -15.65
CA LYS A 105 -12.60 8.10 -15.95
C LYS A 105 -12.95 8.96 -14.73
N LEU A 106 -12.65 8.50 -13.51
CA LEU A 106 -12.94 9.25 -12.29
C LEU A 106 -11.88 10.34 -12.03
N PRO A 107 -12.22 11.39 -11.26
CA PRO A 107 -11.22 12.34 -10.78
C PRO A 107 -10.10 11.63 -10.02
N LYS A 108 -8.84 12.04 -10.23
CA LYS A 108 -7.64 11.38 -9.65
C LYS A 108 -7.79 11.03 -8.17
N ARG A 109 -8.30 11.97 -7.36
CA ARG A 109 -8.52 11.79 -5.90
C ARG A 109 -9.46 10.65 -5.51
N LYS A 110 -10.28 10.16 -6.44
CA LYS A 110 -11.27 9.08 -6.23
C LYS A 110 -10.82 7.74 -6.78
N ARG A 111 -9.82 7.71 -7.67
CA ARG A 111 -9.46 6.52 -8.44
C ARG A 111 -8.99 5.38 -7.55
N ALA A 112 -8.08 5.66 -6.61
CA ALA A 112 -7.53 4.65 -5.72
C ALA A 112 -8.61 3.99 -4.86
N TYR A 113 -9.50 4.79 -4.26
CA TYR A 113 -10.59 4.24 -3.46
C TYR A 113 -11.60 3.47 -4.31
N ALA A 114 -11.91 3.94 -5.53
CA ALA A 114 -12.82 3.23 -6.40
C ALA A 114 -12.24 1.90 -6.92
N PHE A 115 -10.93 1.85 -7.17
CA PHE A 115 -10.19 0.62 -7.48
C PHE A 115 -10.22 -0.35 -6.28
N TYR A 116 -9.89 0.12 -5.09
CA TYR A 116 -9.96 -0.64 -3.83
C TYR A 116 -11.36 -1.23 -3.58
N LYS A 117 -12.42 -0.40 -3.67
CA LYS A 117 -13.82 -0.84 -3.55
C LYS A 117 -14.17 -1.92 -4.56
N CYS A 118 -13.69 -1.79 -5.80
CA CYS A 118 -13.94 -2.77 -6.84
C CYS A 118 -13.28 -4.11 -6.53
N MET A 119 -12.01 -4.11 -6.14
CA MET A 119 -11.28 -5.33 -5.77
C MET A 119 -11.94 -6.06 -4.59
N LEU A 120 -12.36 -5.32 -3.55
CA LEU A 120 -13.06 -5.90 -2.40
C LEU A 120 -14.46 -6.46 -2.70
N LYS A 121 -15.09 -6.03 -3.81
CA LYS A 121 -16.38 -6.56 -4.27
C LYS A 121 -16.24 -7.61 -5.37
N SER A 122 -15.01 -7.90 -5.81
CA SER A 122 -14.74 -8.85 -6.87
C SER A 122 -14.63 -10.28 -6.34
N THR A 123 -14.59 -11.26 -7.26
CA THR A 123 -14.27 -12.66 -6.92
C THR A 123 -12.81 -12.87 -6.50
N SER A 124 -11.99 -11.81 -6.48
CA SER A 124 -10.61 -11.80 -5.98
C SER A 124 -10.47 -11.14 -4.61
N ALA A 125 -11.57 -10.78 -3.95
CA ALA A 125 -11.55 -10.02 -2.68
C ALA A 125 -10.66 -10.67 -1.61
N ASP A 126 -10.77 -11.98 -1.40
CA ASP A 126 -10.00 -12.66 -0.35
C ASP A 126 -8.50 -12.68 -0.66
N SER A 127 -8.10 -13.03 -1.89
CA SER A 127 -6.69 -12.93 -2.31
C SER A 127 -6.18 -11.49 -2.23
N PHE A 128 -7.02 -10.49 -2.52
CA PHE A 128 -6.64 -9.09 -2.43
C PHE A 128 -6.37 -8.65 -0.99
N LYS A 129 -7.24 -8.99 -0.03
CA LYS A 129 -7.03 -8.70 1.40
C LYS A 129 -5.74 -9.34 1.91
N LYS A 130 -5.55 -10.62 1.59
CA LYS A 130 -4.35 -11.37 1.98
C LYS A 130 -3.06 -10.78 1.38
N ALA A 131 -3.09 -10.36 0.11
CA ALA A 131 -1.96 -9.70 -0.54
C ALA A 131 -1.68 -8.33 0.07
N PHE A 132 -2.73 -7.60 0.44
CA PHE A 132 -2.65 -6.31 1.12
C PHE A 132 -1.99 -6.44 2.49
N ASP A 133 -2.47 -7.35 3.34
CA ASP A 133 -1.93 -7.61 4.68
C ASP A 133 -0.45 -8.03 4.62
N LEU A 134 -0.12 -8.97 3.73
CA LEU A 134 1.27 -9.38 3.51
C LEU A 134 2.14 -8.19 3.11
N LYS A 135 1.67 -7.38 2.15
CA LYS A 135 2.44 -6.23 1.64
C LYS A 135 2.63 -5.16 2.71
N GLU A 136 1.62 -4.93 3.55
CA GLU A 136 1.72 -4.03 4.70
C GLU A 136 2.82 -4.48 5.66
N LEU A 137 2.83 -5.76 6.06
CA LEU A 137 3.82 -6.29 6.99
C LEU A 137 5.24 -6.27 6.41
N VAL A 138 5.39 -6.59 5.12
CA VAL A 138 6.68 -6.50 4.41
C VAL A 138 7.18 -5.05 4.38
N ASN A 139 6.34 -4.10 3.98
CA ASN A 139 6.71 -2.68 3.94
C ASN A 139 6.99 -2.11 5.35
N ALA A 140 6.34 -2.67 6.38
CA ALA A 140 6.60 -2.32 7.78
C ALA A 140 7.94 -2.87 8.29
N GLY A 141 8.53 -3.87 7.63
CA GLY A 141 9.72 -4.59 8.08
C GLY A 141 9.42 -5.69 9.10
N LYS A 142 8.16 -6.11 9.21
CA LYS A 142 7.72 -7.21 10.10
C LYS A 142 7.90 -8.58 9.47
N LEU A 143 8.02 -8.65 8.15
CA LEU A 143 8.30 -9.85 7.37
C LEU A 143 9.39 -9.55 6.32
N SER A 144 10.06 -10.59 5.83
CA SER A 144 11.08 -10.46 4.78
C SER A 144 10.46 -10.07 3.44
N ALA A 145 11.24 -9.45 2.56
CA ALA A 145 10.78 -9.02 1.24
C ALA A 145 10.27 -10.16 0.34
N THR A 146 10.66 -11.40 0.62
CA THR A 146 10.28 -12.63 -0.11
C THR A 146 9.27 -13.47 0.65
N ALA A 147 8.70 -12.95 1.76
CA ALA A 147 7.70 -13.66 2.53
C ALA A 147 6.47 -14.00 1.67
N LYS A 148 5.91 -15.18 1.91
CA LYS A 148 4.64 -15.61 1.31
C LYS A 148 3.54 -15.50 2.35
N TYR A 149 2.29 -15.40 1.87
CA TYR A 149 1.15 -15.41 2.77
C TYR A 149 1.07 -16.74 3.52
N SER A 150 0.85 -16.67 4.83
CA SER A 150 0.79 -17.82 5.75
C SER A 150 0.03 -17.42 7.02
N PRO A 151 -0.34 -18.36 7.90
CA PRO A 151 -1.00 -18.04 9.18
C PRO A 151 -0.21 -17.06 10.08
N GLN A 152 1.10 -16.92 9.85
CA GLN A 152 1.90 -15.90 10.53
C GLN A 152 1.45 -14.47 10.16
N VAL A 153 1.02 -14.24 8.92
CA VAL A 153 0.46 -12.94 8.48
C VAL A 153 -0.78 -12.62 9.31
N ASP A 154 -1.71 -13.57 9.41
CA ASP A 154 -2.95 -13.40 10.19
C ASP A 154 -2.67 -13.10 11.66
N THR A 155 -1.70 -13.81 12.24
CA THR A 155 -1.28 -13.61 13.63
C THR A 155 -0.73 -12.18 13.85
N LEU A 156 0.16 -11.73 12.97
CA LEU A 156 0.76 -10.39 13.06
C LEU A 156 -0.28 -9.28 12.82
N MET A 157 -1.21 -9.49 11.88
CA MET A 157 -2.29 -8.54 11.63
C MET A 157 -3.25 -8.47 12.83
N ALA A 158 -3.61 -9.60 13.43
CA ALA A 158 -4.44 -9.63 14.62
C ALA A 158 -3.79 -8.90 15.81
N GLN A 159 -2.46 -8.99 15.96
CA GLN A 159 -1.73 -8.23 16.99
C GLN A 159 -1.76 -6.72 16.73
N ILE A 160 -1.58 -6.30 15.48
CA ILE A 160 -1.65 -4.88 15.10
C ILE A 160 -3.07 -4.36 15.32
N ASP A 161 -4.05 -5.08 14.80
CA ASP A 161 -5.45 -4.69 14.89
C ASP A 161 -5.94 -4.71 16.34
N GLY A 162 -5.48 -5.62 17.20
CA GLY A 162 -5.80 -5.62 18.63
C GLY A 162 -5.27 -4.40 19.39
N MET A 163 -4.26 -3.70 18.88
CA MET A 163 -3.81 -2.42 19.44
C MET A 163 -4.67 -1.24 18.98
N ILE A 164 -5.33 -1.36 17.82
CA ILE A 164 -6.10 -0.30 17.16
C ILE A 164 -7.60 -0.42 17.49
N CYS A 165 -8.12 -1.64 17.47
CA CYS A 165 -9.49 -2.02 17.78
C CYS A 165 -9.63 -2.27 19.28
N LYS A 166 -9.93 -1.20 20.04
CA LYS A 166 -10.20 -1.25 21.48
C LYS A 166 -11.59 -0.74 21.78
#